data_AF-A0AAD1B2H4-F1
#
_entry.id   AF-A0AAD1B2H4-F1
#
_cell.length_a   1.000
_cell.length_b   1.000
_cell.length_c   1.000
_cell.angle_alpha   90.00
_cell.angle_beta   90.00
_cell.angle_gamma   90.00
#
_symmetry.space_group_name_H-M   'P 1'
#
loop_
_entity.id
_entity.type
_entity.pdbx_description
1 polymer ?
#
loop_
_entity_poly.entity_id
_entity_poly.type
_entity_poly.pdbx_seq_one_letter_code
_entity_poly.pdbx_strand_id
1 'polypeptide(L)'
;MKRAKRPVAASVLASAMLFAAMVPITAQAAESKLDRPGEIAMIGDAIFARPLLLASTVVGAGLYVVTLPFSLLGGNPGEAAEVLVMNPGKNTFVRCLGCTPAQHESLKAEKEMRNNAKQEQGAVANAQ
;
A
#
# COMPACT_ATOMS: atom_id res chain seq x y z
N MET A 1 -31.32 31.83 -31.62
CA MET A 1 -31.18 30.53 -30.93
C MET A 1 -29.71 30.18 -30.65
N LYS A 2 -29.08 30.58 -29.52
CA LYS A 2 -27.78 30.02 -29.04
C LYS A 2 -27.59 30.23 -27.52
N ARG A 3 -28.39 29.58 -26.66
CA ARG A 3 -28.26 29.70 -25.19
C ARG A 3 -28.34 28.34 -24.49
N ALA A 4 -27.51 27.37 -24.91
CA ALA A 4 -27.49 26.03 -24.31
C ALA A 4 -26.09 25.38 -24.17
N LYS A 5 -24.99 26.10 -24.42
CA LYS A 5 -23.63 25.51 -24.37
C LYS A 5 -22.86 25.74 -23.05
N ARG A 6 -23.45 26.45 -22.08
CA ARG A 6 -22.81 26.79 -20.79
C ARG A 6 -23.07 25.81 -19.62
N PRO A 7 -24.16 25.01 -19.55
CA PRO A 7 -24.39 24.15 -18.38
C PRO A 7 -23.61 22.83 -18.44
N VAL A 8 -23.29 22.33 -19.64
CA VAL A 8 -22.53 21.07 -19.82
C VAL A 8 -21.07 21.26 -19.44
N ALA A 9 -20.47 22.40 -19.80
CA ALA A 9 -19.09 22.72 -19.44
C ALA A 9 -18.90 22.86 -17.92
N ALA A 10 -19.90 23.43 -17.22
CA ALA A 10 -19.87 23.56 -15.76
C ALA A 10 -19.99 22.20 -15.04
N SER A 11 -20.77 21.26 -15.60
CA SER A 11 -20.94 19.92 -15.03
C SER A 11 -19.70 19.04 -15.19
N VAL A 12 -19.01 19.12 -16.35
CA VAL A 12 -17.74 18.41 -16.56
C VAL A 12 -16.63 18.95 -15.65
N LEU A 13 -16.60 20.28 -15.42
CA LEU A 13 -15.62 20.88 -14.51
C LEU A 13 -15.85 20.47 -13.05
N ALA A 14 -17.10 20.41 -12.61
CA ALA A 14 -17.46 19.98 -11.26
C ALA A 14 -17.14 18.49 -11.03
N SER A 15 -17.38 17.62 -12.02
CA SER A 15 -17.03 16.20 -11.95
C SER A 15 -15.50 15.99 -11.91
N ALA A 16 -14.72 16.79 -12.66
CA ALA A 16 -13.26 16.76 -12.61
C ALA A 16 -12.71 17.23 -11.25
N MET A 17 -13.33 18.23 -10.62
CA MET A 17 -12.95 18.69 -9.29
C MET A 17 -13.25 17.66 -8.18
N LEU A 18 -14.32 16.88 -8.32
CA LEU A 18 -14.63 15.79 -7.37
C LEU A 18 -13.64 14.63 -7.48
N PHE A 19 -13.11 14.34 -8.67
CA PHE A 19 -12.07 13.32 -8.86
C PHE A 19 -10.70 13.74 -8.30
N ALA A 20 -10.37 15.03 -8.36
CA ALA A 20 -9.13 15.58 -7.82
C ALA A 20 -9.04 15.54 -6.28
N ALA A 21 -10.14 15.24 -5.57
CA ALA A 21 -10.13 15.06 -4.11
C ALA A 21 -9.69 13.65 -3.67
N MET A 22 -9.57 12.69 -4.60
CA MET A 22 -9.08 11.33 -4.33
C MET A 22 -7.55 11.22 -4.47
N VAL A 23 -6.81 12.29 -4.18
CA VAL A 23 -5.35 12.22 -4.12
C VAL A 23 -4.97 11.54 -2.80
N PRO A 24 -4.19 10.45 -2.82
CA PRO A 24 -3.77 9.80 -1.59
C PRO A 24 -2.98 10.80 -0.75
N ILE A 25 -3.48 11.07 0.47
CA ILE A 25 -2.75 11.82 1.48
C ILE A 25 -1.53 10.97 1.83
N THR A 26 -0.39 11.26 1.20
CA THR A 26 0.87 10.67 1.61
C THR A 26 1.21 11.27 2.96
N ALA A 27 1.02 10.49 4.02
CA ALA A 27 1.41 10.87 5.36
C ALA A 27 2.94 11.03 5.42
N GLN A 28 3.44 12.25 5.25
CA GLN A 28 4.81 12.61 5.59
C GLN A 28 4.93 12.67 7.12
N ALA A 29 5.26 11.55 7.75
CA ALA A 29 5.74 11.53 9.12
C ALA A 29 7.21 11.98 9.15
N ALA A 30 7.49 13.00 9.95
CA ALA A 30 8.80 13.60 10.14
C ALA A 30 9.88 12.56 10.48
N GLU A 31 11.04 12.73 9.85
CA GLU A 31 12.21 11.88 10.05
C GLU A 31 12.61 11.79 11.53
N SER A 32 12.63 10.58 12.07
CA SER A 32 13.45 10.25 13.23
C SER A 32 14.34 9.07 12.87
N LYS A 33 15.56 9.45 12.48
CA LYS A 33 16.84 8.74 12.56
C LYS A 33 16.77 7.29 13.08
N LEU A 34 16.86 6.34 12.14
CA LEU A 34 17.52 5.02 12.16
C LEU A 34 17.54 4.11 13.42
N ASP A 35 16.85 4.38 14.52
CA ASP A 35 16.91 3.50 15.70
C ASP A 35 15.52 3.16 16.24
N ARG A 36 15.00 2.00 15.81
CA ARG A 36 13.73 1.40 16.24
C ARG A 36 12.49 2.27 15.94
N PRO A 37 11.36 1.70 15.50
CA PRO A 37 10.13 2.50 15.47
C PRO A 37 9.87 3.00 16.90
N GLY A 38 9.85 4.32 17.09
CA GLY A 38 9.57 4.90 18.41
C GLY A 38 8.24 4.35 18.96
N GLU A 39 8.10 4.25 20.28
CA GLU A 39 6.92 3.66 20.92
C GLU A 39 5.62 4.29 20.42
N ILE A 40 5.63 5.61 20.22
CA ILE A 40 4.49 6.36 19.67
C ILE A 40 4.20 6.01 18.21
N ALA A 41 5.23 5.75 17.39
CA ALA A 41 5.06 5.32 16.00
C ALA A 41 4.49 3.90 15.91
N MET A 42 4.89 3.01 16.82
CA MET A 42 4.32 1.66 16.92
C MET A 42 2.85 1.69 17.36
N ILE A 43 2.51 2.48 18.38
CA ILE A 43 1.13 2.62 18.86
C ILE A 43 0.25 3.29 17.79
N GLY A 44 0.77 4.34 17.14
CA GLY A 44 0.07 5.04 16.05
C GLY A 44 -0.21 4.13 14.86
N ASP A 45 0.77 3.30 14.45
CA ASP A 45 0.58 2.30 13.40
C ASP A 45 -0.45 1.24 13.82
N ALA A 46 -0.43 0.79 15.07
CA ALA A 46 -1.35 -0.23 15.57
C ALA A 46 -2.80 0.25 15.70
N ILE A 47 -3.03 1.47 16.19
CA ILE A 47 -4.37 2.00 16.50
C ILE A 47 -4.99 2.71 15.31
N PHE A 48 -4.20 3.41 14.50
CA PHE A 48 -4.73 4.23 13.41
C PHE A 48 -4.40 3.68 12.02
N ALA A 49 -3.11 3.44 11.73
CA ALA A 49 -2.70 3.08 10.37
C ALA A 49 -3.21 1.70 9.95
N ARG A 50 -3.03 0.67 10.80
CA ARG A 50 -3.44 -0.71 10.49
C ARG A 50 -4.95 -0.87 10.37
N PRO A 51 -5.81 -0.32 11.24
CA PRO A 51 -7.25 -0.39 11.03
C PRO A 51 -7.70 0.33 9.75
N LEU A 52 -7.07 1.46 9.41
CA LEU A 52 -7.35 2.16 8.17
C LEU A 52 -6.93 1.34 6.94
N LEU A 53 -5.76 0.70 6.98
CA LEU A 53 -5.28 -0.20 5.93
C LEU A 53 -6.12 -1.49 5.83
N LEU A 54 -6.65 -1.97 6.95
CA LEU A 54 -7.60 -3.08 6.95
C LEU A 54 -8.89 -2.66 6.25
N ALA A 55 -9.42 -1.48 6.58
CA ALA A 55 -10.59 -0.93 5.90
C ALA A 55 -10.34 -0.76 4.39
N SER A 56 -9.17 -0.28 3.98
CA SER A 56 -8.83 -0.16 2.56
C SER A 56 -8.72 -1.53 1.88
N THR A 57 -8.24 -2.56 2.58
CA THR A 57 -8.21 -3.95 2.09
C THR A 57 -9.62 -4.49 1.88
N VAL A 58 -10.55 -4.22 2.81
CA VAL A 58 -11.97 -4.61 2.68
C VAL A 58 -12.62 -3.89 1.49
N VAL A 59 -12.36 -2.59 1.33
CA VAL A 59 -12.85 -1.81 0.19
C VAL A 59 -12.27 -2.34 -1.13
N GLY A 60 -10.97 -2.62 -1.18
CA GLY A 60 -10.29 -3.20 -2.34
C GLY A 60 -10.84 -4.57 -2.71
N ALA A 61 -11.13 -5.43 -1.72
CA ALA A 61 -11.81 -6.70 -1.93
C ALA A 61 -13.24 -6.53 -2.47
N GLY A 62 -13.99 -5.56 -1.94
CA GLY A 62 -15.31 -5.22 -2.46
C GLY A 62 -15.26 -4.75 -3.93
N LEU A 63 -14.32 -3.88 -4.25
CA LEU A 63 -14.07 -3.42 -5.62
C LEU A 63 -13.69 -4.58 -6.53
N TYR A 64 -12.82 -5.49 -6.08
CA TYR A 64 -12.46 -6.68 -6.84
C TYR A 64 -13.68 -7.54 -7.19
N VAL A 65 -14.61 -7.74 -6.25
CA VAL A 65 -15.85 -8.49 -6.53
C VAL A 65 -16.72 -7.79 -7.58
N VAL A 66 -16.83 -6.46 -7.51
CA VAL A 66 -17.60 -5.68 -8.50
C VAL A 66 -16.93 -5.69 -9.88
N THR A 67 -15.60 -5.64 -9.94
CA THR A 67 -14.84 -5.63 -11.19
C THR A 67 -14.54 -7.03 -11.72
N LEU A 68 -14.75 -8.07 -10.93
CA LEU A 68 -14.51 -9.47 -11.28
C LEU A 68 -15.08 -9.88 -12.66
N PRO A 69 -16.34 -9.58 -13.03
CA PRO A 69 -16.83 -9.93 -14.36
C PRO A 69 -16.02 -9.26 -15.49
N PHE A 70 -15.56 -8.03 -15.28
CA PHE A 70 -14.70 -7.34 -16.24
C PHE A 70 -13.28 -7.89 -16.26
N SER A 71 -12.72 -8.25 -15.09
CA SER A 71 -11.39 -8.87 -15.00
C SER A 71 -11.36 -10.26 -15.63
N LEU A 72 -12.46 -11.03 -15.53
CA LEU A 72 -12.61 -12.31 -16.23
C LEU A 72 -12.69 -12.11 -17.74
N LEU A 73 -13.48 -11.14 -18.21
CA LEU A 73 -13.55 -10.79 -19.64
C LEU A 73 -12.21 -10.25 -20.17
N GLY A 74 -11.47 -9.52 -19.34
CA GLY A 74 -10.12 -9.03 -19.64
C GLY A 74 -9.02 -10.09 -19.50
N GLY A 75 -9.36 -11.33 -19.10
CA GLY A 75 -8.39 -12.42 -18.93
C GLY A 75 -7.41 -12.23 -17.78
N ASN A 76 -7.69 -11.32 -16.84
CA ASN A 76 -6.78 -10.96 -15.76
C ASN A 76 -7.42 -10.86 -14.36
N PRO A 77 -8.12 -11.92 -13.89
CA PRO A 77 -8.67 -11.93 -12.53
C PRO A 77 -7.59 -12.03 -11.45
N GLY A 78 -6.44 -12.64 -11.76
CA GLY A 78 -5.35 -12.87 -10.82
C GLY A 78 -4.59 -11.59 -10.46
N GLU A 79 -4.17 -10.81 -11.45
CA GLU A 79 -3.44 -9.56 -11.19
C GLU A 79 -4.37 -8.50 -10.59
N ALA A 80 -5.65 -8.48 -10.98
CA ALA A 80 -6.66 -7.65 -10.34
C ALA A 80 -6.79 -7.97 -8.84
N ALA A 81 -6.79 -9.27 -8.47
CA ALA A 81 -6.79 -9.68 -7.06
C ALA A 81 -5.48 -9.31 -6.35
N GLU A 82 -4.34 -9.47 -7.03
CA GLU A 82 -3.02 -9.15 -6.47
C GLU A 82 -2.95 -7.67 -6.11
N VAL A 83 -3.39 -6.78 -7.01
CA VAL A 83 -3.32 -5.34 -6.82
C VAL A 83 -4.37 -4.83 -5.85
N LEU A 84 -5.62 -5.28 -5.97
CA LEU A 84 -6.73 -4.74 -5.19
C LEU A 84 -6.87 -5.37 -3.79
N VAL A 85 -6.33 -6.57 -3.58
CA VAL A 85 -6.54 -7.33 -2.34
C VAL A 85 -5.22 -7.75 -1.70
N MET A 86 -4.35 -8.46 -2.44
CA MET A 86 -3.14 -9.04 -1.84
C MET A 86 -2.13 -7.98 -1.44
N ASN A 87 -1.88 -6.97 -2.29
CA ASN A 87 -0.93 -5.91 -2.00
C ASN A 87 -1.35 -5.06 -0.77
N PRO A 88 -2.61 -4.57 -0.69
CA PRO A 88 -3.11 -3.92 0.53
C PRO A 88 -3.05 -4.82 1.77
N GLY A 89 -3.41 -6.11 1.63
CA GLY A 89 -3.36 -7.08 2.72
C GLY A 89 -1.94 -7.33 3.23
N LYS A 90 -0.97 -7.52 2.34
CA LYS A 90 0.46 -7.66 2.68
C LYS A 90 0.97 -6.42 3.42
N ASN A 91 0.58 -5.23 2.97
CA ASN A 91 0.95 -3.98 3.65
C ASN A 91 0.31 -3.83 5.04
N THR A 92 -0.84 -4.47 5.28
CA THR A 92 -1.54 -4.43 6.56
C THR A 92 -0.97 -5.42 7.56
N PHE A 93 -0.72 -6.67 7.13
CA PHE A 93 -0.38 -7.77 8.04
C PHE A 93 1.10 -8.13 8.07
N VAL A 94 1.81 -7.97 6.95
CA VAL A 94 3.20 -8.46 6.79
C VAL A 94 4.22 -7.33 6.97
N ARG A 95 3.78 -6.07 6.84
CA ARG A 95 4.64 -4.90 7.01
C ARG A 95 5.11 -4.75 8.47
N CYS A 96 6.33 -4.26 8.64
CA CYS A 96 6.92 -3.97 9.94
C CYS A 96 6.06 -2.95 10.72
N LEU A 97 5.87 -3.20 12.01
CA LEU A 97 5.07 -2.35 12.91
C LEU A 97 5.77 -1.01 13.14
N GLY A 98 5.07 0.09 12.87
CA GLY A 98 5.60 1.45 13.09
C GLY A 98 6.71 1.91 12.12
N CYS A 99 7.09 1.11 11.12
CA CYS A 99 8.11 1.53 10.14
C CYS A 99 7.51 2.45 9.06
N THR A 100 8.32 3.33 8.49
CA THR A 100 8.00 4.03 7.22
C THR A 100 8.35 3.15 6.01
N PRO A 101 7.88 3.47 4.79
CA PRO A 101 8.27 2.74 3.58
C PRO A 101 9.78 2.67 3.38
N ALA A 102 10.49 3.80 3.57
CA ALA A 102 11.95 3.85 3.48
C ALA A 102 12.64 2.97 4.54
N GLN A 103 12.12 2.96 5.77
CA GLN A 103 12.65 2.09 6.83
C GLN A 103 12.39 0.60 6.56
N HIS A 104 11.26 0.28 5.91
CA HIS A 104 10.95 -1.10 5.57
C HIS A 104 11.92 -1.64 4.50
N GLU A 105 12.28 -0.83 3.51
CA GLU A 105 13.26 -1.21 2.49
C GLU A 105 14.66 -1.39 3.07
N SER A 106 15.12 -0.49 3.94
CA SER A 106 16.42 -0.63 4.59
C SER A 106 16.49 -1.85 5.52
N LEU A 107 15.44 -2.12 6.30
CA LEU A 107 15.32 -3.33 7.13
C LEU A 107 15.29 -4.61 6.29
N LYS A 108 14.70 -4.57 5.10
CA LYS A 108 14.67 -5.72 4.19
C LYS A 108 16.06 -6.00 3.63
N ALA A 109 16.76 -4.97 3.16
CA ALA A 109 18.14 -5.08 2.68
C ALA A 109 19.07 -5.62 3.77
N GLU A 110 18.95 -5.13 5.02
CA GLU A 110 19.75 -5.62 6.15
C GLU A 110 19.46 -7.10 6.47
N LYS A 111 18.19 -7.52 6.42
CA LYS A 111 17.80 -8.92 6.63
C LYS A 111 18.34 -9.84 5.55
N GLU A 112 18.32 -9.42 4.29
CA GLU A 112 18.87 -10.17 3.16
C GLU A 112 20.38 -10.37 3.32
N MET A 113 21.12 -9.29 3.64
CA MET A 113 22.55 -9.36 3.91
C MET A 113 22.88 -10.30 5.08
N ARG A 114 22.11 -10.24 6.17
CA ARG A 114 22.29 -11.14 7.32
C ARG A 114 21.99 -12.60 6.97
N ASN A 115 20.98 -12.87 6.15
CA ASN A 115 20.64 -14.22 5.74
C ASN A 115 21.72 -14.82 4.83
N ASN A 116 22.24 -14.02 3.90
CA ASN A 116 23.36 -14.42 3.05
C ASN A 116 24.60 -14.73 3.90
N ALA A 117 24.96 -13.86 4.85
CA ALA A 117 26.07 -14.10 5.78
C ALA A 117 25.88 -15.36 6.64
N LYS A 118 24.66 -15.63 7.13
CA LYS A 118 24.34 -16.88 7.84
C LYS A 118 24.46 -18.11 6.94
N GLN A 119 24.05 -17.99 5.68
CA GLN A 119 24.14 -19.07 4.70
C GLN A 119 25.61 -19.38 4.37
N GLU A 120 26.45 -18.36 4.24
CA GLU A 120 27.90 -18.51 4.09
C GLU A 120 28.53 -19.16 5.33
N GLN A 121 28.18 -18.69 6.53
CA GLN A 121 28.67 -19.29 7.78
C GLN A 121 28.25 -20.76 7.93
N GLY A 122 27.01 -21.11 7.55
CA GLY A 122 26.53 -22.48 7.56
C GLY A 122 27.20 -23.37 6.52
N ALA A 123 27.55 -22.83 5.35
CA ALA A 123 28.32 -23.55 4.34
C ALA A 123 29.76 -23.83 4.79
N VAL A 124 30.41 -22.87 5.45
CA VAL A 124 31.76 -23.05 6.02
C VAL A 124 31.75 -24.04 7.19
N ALA A 125 30.72 -23.99 8.05
CA ALA A 125 30.58 -24.91 9.19
C ALA A 125 30.28 -26.37 8.78
N ASN A 126 29.62 -26.60 7.63
CA ASN A 126 29.40 -27.95 7.09
C ASN A 126 30.57 -28.49 6.23
N ALA A 127 31.56 -27.64 5.91
CA ALA A 127 32.74 -28.02 5.15
C ALA A 127 33.95 -28.40 6.04
N GLN A 128 33.81 -28.29 7.37
CA GLN A 128 34.74 -28.78 8.39
C GLN A 128 34.23 -30.09 9.00
#